data_AF-A0A8T3TGR7-F1
#
_entry.id   AF-A0A8T3TGR7-F1
#
_cell.length_a   1.000
_cell.length_b   1.000
_cell.length_c   1.000
_cell.angle_alpha   90.00
_cell.angle_beta   90.00
_cell.angle_gamma   90.00
#
_symmetry.space_group_name_H-M   'P 1'
#
loop_
_entity.id
_entity.type
_entity.pdbx_description
1 polymer ?
#
loop_
_entity_poly.entity_id
_entity_poly.type
_entity_poly.pdbx_seq_one_letter_code
_entity_poly.pdbx_strand_id
1 'polypeptide(L)'
;PVEGALARLAESIAREVSQGHPERLRICADEECRWVFHDTSPTGRRKWCDMTTCGNRAKAARHRERQRSAEGAGTGPAAVD
;
A
#
# COMPACT_ATOMS: atom_id res chain seq x y z
N PRO A 1 -11.45 27.98 -15.79
CA PRO A 1 -10.14 27.59 -16.39
C PRO A 1 -9.47 26.49 -15.57
N VAL A 2 -8.80 25.54 -16.23
CA VAL A 2 -8.17 24.36 -15.59
C VAL A 2 -7.04 24.79 -14.64
N GLU A 3 -6.33 25.87 -14.99
CA GLU A 3 -5.23 26.45 -14.23
C GLU A 3 -5.67 26.88 -12.83
N GLY A 4 -6.84 27.52 -12.72
CA GLY A 4 -7.40 27.93 -11.43
C GLY A 4 -7.78 26.75 -10.55
N ALA A 5 -8.23 25.63 -11.14
CA ALA A 5 -8.52 24.41 -10.39
C ALA A 5 -7.23 23.74 -9.88
N LEU A 6 -6.20 23.67 -10.73
CA LEU A 6 -4.88 23.16 -10.35
C LEU A 6 -4.26 23.99 -9.22
N ALA A 7 -4.36 25.32 -9.28
CA ALA A 7 -3.86 26.21 -8.24
C ALA A 7 -4.49 25.91 -6.86
N ARG A 8 -5.82 25.70 -6.81
CA ARG A 8 -6.53 25.38 -5.56
C ARG A 8 -6.15 24.02 -4.97
N LEU A 9 -5.92 23.02 -5.83
CA LEU A 9 -5.44 21.71 -5.41
C LEU A 9 -4.01 21.81 -4.88
N ALA A 10 -3.13 22.52 -5.60
CA ALA A 10 -1.75 22.73 -5.21
C ALA A 10 -1.64 23.49 -3.87
N GLU A 11 -2.45 24.54 -3.66
CA GLU A 11 -2.52 25.27 -2.40
C GLU A 11 -2.92 24.37 -1.24
N SER A 12 -3.95 23.53 -1.43
CA SER A 12 -4.41 22.60 -0.39
C SER A 12 -3.32 21.60 0.01
N ILE A 13 -2.59 21.06 -0.98
CA ILE A 13 -1.45 20.17 -0.73
C ILE A 13 -0.31 20.92 -0.02
N ALA A 14 0.03 22.12 -0.49
CA ALA A 14 1.09 22.95 0.11
C ALA A 14 0.76 23.30 1.58
N ARG A 15 -0.51 23.56 1.88
CA ARG A 15 -0.97 23.84 3.24
C ARG A 15 -0.84 22.62 4.15
N GLU A 16 -1.21 21.43 3.67
CA GLU A 16 -1.03 20.17 4.42
C GLU A 16 0.45 19.90 4.70
N VAL A 17 1.32 20.12 3.71
CA VAL A 17 2.77 19.89 3.85
C VAL A 17 3.42 20.89 4.82
N SER A 18 3.00 22.16 4.79
CA SER A 18 3.62 23.24 5.58
C SER A 18 3.02 23.44 6.97
N GLN A 19 1.75 23.09 7.17
CA GLN A 19 0.99 23.42 8.38
C GLN A 19 0.17 22.24 8.94
N GLY A 20 0.07 21.13 8.20
CA GLY A 20 -0.70 19.96 8.59
C GLY A 20 0.15 18.87 9.23
N HIS A 21 -0.15 17.62 8.88
CA HIS A 21 0.52 16.43 9.37
C HIS A 21 1.23 15.73 8.21
N PRO A 22 2.36 16.27 7.71
CA PRO A 22 3.03 15.74 6.52
C PRO A 22 3.44 14.26 6.68
N GLU A 23 3.64 13.78 7.91
CA GLU A 23 3.92 12.37 8.20
C GLU A 23 2.75 11.43 7.89
N ARG A 24 1.53 11.97 7.74
CA ARG A 24 0.33 11.25 7.30
C ARG A 24 0.21 11.21 5.78
N LEU A 25 1.00 11.97 5.03
CA LEU A 25 1.12 11.77 3.59
C LEU A 25 2.07 10.60 3.32
N ARG A 26 1.52 9.52 2.80
CA ARG A 26 2.21 8.25 2.63
C ARG A 26 2.17 7.82 1.18
N ILE A 27 3.15 7.01 0.80
CA ILE A 27 3.17 6.36 -0.51
C ILE A 27 2.68 4.91 -0.34
N CYS A 28 1.82 4.45 -1.24
CA CYS A 28 1.36 3.06 -1.24
C CYS A 28 2.55 2.10 -1.29
N ALA A 29 2.56 1.10 -0.40
CA ALA A 29 3.62 0.10 -0.32
C ALA A 29 3.55 -0.95 -1.45
N ASP A 30 2.58 -0.85 -2.35
CA ASP A 30 2.51 -1.67 -3.56
C ASP A 30 3.39 -1.00 -4.62
N GLU A 31 4.43 -1.72 -5.05
CA GLU A 31 5.46 -1.22 -5.96
C GLU A 31 4.90 -0.84 -7.33
N GLU A 32 3.78 -1.45 -7.75
CA GLU A 32 3.10 -1.10 -8.99
C GLU A 32 2.17 0.10 -8.82
N CYS A 33 1.65 0.36 -7.62
CA CYS A 33 0.68 1.43 -7.39
C CYS A 33 1.35 2.78 -7.09
N ARG A 34 2.18 2.84 -6.04
CA ARG A 34 2.92 4.03 -5.60
C ARG A 34 2.13 5.34 -5.46
N TRP A 35 0.80 5.30 -5.40
CA TRP A 35 -0.02 6.49 -5.18
C TRP A 35 0.26 7.12 -3.82
N VAL A 36 0.27 8.45 -3.79
CA VAL A 36 0.27 9.24 -2.55
C VAL A 36 -1.13 9.21 -1.96
N PHE A 37 -1.24 8.99 -0.65
CA PHE A 37 -2.50 9.00 0.08
C PHE A 37 -2.32 9.65 1.45
N HIS A 38 -3.41 10.19 1.99
CA HIS A 38 -3.46 10.69 3.36
C HIS A 38 -3.91 9.58 4.33
N ASP A 39 -3.13 9.33 5.37
CA ASP A 39 -3.41 8.31 6.37
C ASP A 39 -4.41 8.79 7.42
N THR A 40 -5.67 8.46 7.15
CA THR A 40 -6.80 8.68 8.06
C THR A 40 -6.98 7.56 9.09
N SER A 41 -6.09 6.55 9.12
CA SER A 41 -6.21 5.46 10.10
C SER A 41 -5.96 5.98 11.52
N PRO A 42 -6.63 5.41 12.54
CA PRO A 42 -6.45 5.85 13.93
C PRO A 42 -4.99 5.77 14.40
N THR A 43 -4.23 4.79 13.90
CA THR A 43 -2.84 4.55 14.33
C THR A 43 -1.79 5.25 13.47
N GLY A 44 -2.16 5.85 12.34
CA GLY A 44 -1.19 6.46 11.41
C GLY A 44 -0.19 5.46 10.81
N ARG A 45 -0.59 4.18 10.67
CA ARG A 45 0.28 3.08 10.22
C ARG A 45 -0.22 2.41 8.95
N ARG A 46 -1.12 3.04 8.21
CA ARG A 46 -1.66 2.48 6.97
C ARG A 46 -0.55 2.36 5.93
N LYS A 47 -0.49 1.19 5.28
CA LYS A 47 0.52 0.87 4.25
C LYS A 47 -0.01 0.99 2.80
N TRP A 48 -1.32 0.99 2.61
CA TRP A 48 -1.96 0.85 1.28
C TRP A 48 -2.91 2.01 1.01
N CYS A 49 -2.88 2.58 -0.21
CA CYS A 49 -3.72 3.72 -0.60
C CYS A 49 -5.22 3.42 -0.56
N ASP A 50 -5.60 2.15 -0.68
CA ASP A 50 -6.95 1.63 -0.56
C ASP A 50 -6.92 0.15 -0.13
N MET A 51 -7.86 -0.24 0.75
CA MET A 51 -7.93 -1.60 1.26
C MET A 51 -8.59 -2.55 0.25
N THR A 52 -9.55 -2.07 -0.53
CA THR A 52 -10.29 -2.90 -1.49
C THR A 52 -9.43 -3.33 -2.68
N THR A 53 -8.46 -2.50 -3.05
CA THR A 53 -7.51 -2.72 -4.15
C THR A 53 -6.15 -3.21 -3.64
N CYS A 54 -5.27 -2.30 -3.22
CA CYS A 54 -3.88 -2.60 -2.87
C CYS A 54 -3.77 -3.49 -1.62
N GLY A 55 -4.60 -3.24 -0.61
CA GLY A 55 -4.63 -4.06 0.60
C GLY A 55 -5.02 -5.51 0.34
N ASN A 56 -6.04 -5.73 -0.49
CA ASN A 56 -6.46 -7.08 -0.89
C ASN A 56 -5.46 -7.77 -1.82
N ARG A 57 -4.84 -7.04 -2.75
CA ARG A 57 -3.75 -7.57 -3.59
C ARG A 57 -2.61 -8.13 -2.73
N ALA A 58 -2.17 -7.37 -1.73
CA ALA A 58 -1.13 -7.80 -0.80
C ALA A 58 -1.55 -9.04 0.03
N LYS A 59 -2.81 -9.13 0.46
CA LYS A 59 -3.34 -10.33 1.14
C LYS A 59 -3.32 -11.56 0.23
N ALA A 60 -3.76 -11.40 -1.03
CA ALA A 60 -3.80 -12.49 -2.00
C ALA A 60 -2.39 -13.01 -2.34
N ALA A 61 -1.41 -12.11 -2.49
CA ALA A 61 0.00 -12.49 -2.70
C ALA A 61 0.54 -13.35 -1.55
N ARG A 62 0.35 -12.89 -0.30
CA ARG A 62 0.77 -13.64 0.90
C ARG A 62 0.06 -14.99 1.03
N HIS A 63 -1.21 -15.07 0.64
CA HIS A 63 -1.95 -16.33 0.66
C HIS A 63 -1.34 -17.36 -0.31
N ARG A 64 -1.05 -16.93 -1.55
CA ARG A 64 -0.40 -17.78 -2.57
C ARG A 64 1.02 -18.21 -2.14
N GLU A 65 1.78 -17.33 -1.51
CA GLU A 65 3.10 -17.68 -0.96
C GLU A 65 2.99 -18.80 0.08
N ARG A 66 2.06 -18.69 1.03
CA ARG A 66 1.82 -19.73 2.05
C ARG A 66 1.40 -21.06 1.44
N GLN A 67 0.55 -21.05 0.41
CA GLN A 67 0.15 -22.27 -0.29
C GLN A 67 1.35 -22.95 -0.96
N ARG A 68 2.19 -22.20 -1.67
CA ARG A 68 3.41 -22.73 -2.29
C ARG A 68 4.39 -23.30 -1.26
N SER A 69 4.55 -22.65 -0.12
CA SER A 69 5.40 -23.15 0.96
C SER A 69 4.84 -24.41 1.62
N ALA A 70 3.52 -24.53 1.75
CA ALA A 70 2.88 -25.73 2.28
C ALA A 70 2.98 -26.92 1.31
N GLU A 71 2.87 -26.67 0.01
CA GLU A 71 2.97 -27.69 -1.04
C GLU A 71 4.42 -28.19 -1.21
N GLY A 72 5.40 -27.27 -1.17
CA GLY A 72 6.83 -27.61 -1.21
C GLY A 72 7.34 -28.36 0.03
N ALA A 73 6.65 -28.27 1.17
CA ALA A 73 6.99 -29.01 2.39
C ALA A 73 6.50 -30.48 2.36
N GLY A 74 5.59 -30.84 1.44
CA GLY A 74 5.04 -32.19 1.29
C GLY A 74 5.81 -33.13 0.35
N THR A 75 6.84 -32.62 -0.35
CA THR A 75 7.64 -33.39 -1.33
C THR A 75 9.11 -33.41 -0.92
N GLY A 76 9.40 -33.90 0.29
CA GLY A 76 10.76 -34.34 0.61
C GLY A 76 11.12 -35.59 -0.20
N PRO A 77 12.35 -35.73 -0.72
CA PRO A 77 12.73 -36.94 -1.45
C PRO A 77 12.60 -38.14 -0.51
N ALA A 78 11.88 -39.18 -0.97
CA ALA A 78 11.89 -40.47 -0.30
C ALA A 78 13.35 -40.89 -0.16
N ALA A 79 13.84 -40.95 1.08
CA ALA A 79 15.15 -41.51 1.37
C ALA A 79 15.14 -42.94 0.82
N VAL A 80 16.00 -43.21 -0.16
CA VAL A 80 16.28 -44.57 -0.64
C VAL A 80 17.36 -45.15 0.26
N ASP A 81 17.12 -46.38 0.73
CA ASP A 81 17.93 -47.19 1.64
C ASP A 81 19.41 -47.35 1.23
#